data_AF-A0A383BV35-F1
#
_entry.id   AF-A0A383BV35-F1
#
_cell.length_a   1.000
_cell.length_b   1.000
_cell.length_c   1.000
_cell.angle_alpha   90.00
_cell.angle_beta   90.00
_cell.angle_gamma   90.00
#
_symmetry.space_group_name_H-M   'P 1'
#
loop_
_entity.id
_entity.type
_entity.pdbx_description
1 polymer ?
#
loop_
_entity_poly.entity_id
_entity_poly.type
_entity_poly.pdbx_seq_one_letter_code
_entity_poly.pdbx_strand_id
1 'polypeptide(L)'
;NNNQLESLGIKEDYNILLNFVGGLIVSGTVKKILMLDNSPILISLENCTVRLNDDYLYKPEWGTYDLACGSKIVSVFGGPADWRNYFNWRPTPSSKIHQSSNLDKDNAELNELYKIIKEFKKNNRPKIDYIPVLNKLYDNYPEDWLLCIEIYEIIIKDPDLTDEIINLRQYLNKFAKNNKLSDTIGRGLEIIEKT
;
A
#
# COMPACT_ATOMS: atom_id res chain seq x y z
N ASN A 1 25.59 10.68 -13.17
CA ASN A 1 26.58 10.59 -14.27
C ASN A 1 27.91 11.21 -13.80
N ASN A 2 29.01 11.04 -14.53
CA ASN A 2 30.34 11.48 -14.07
C ASN A 2 30.41 12.98 -13.69
N ASN A 3 29.76 13.85 -14.47
CA ASN A 3 29.71 15.29 -14.21
C ASN A 3 29.04 15.64 -12.87
N GLN A 4 28.02 14.87 -12.46
CA GLN A 4 27.37 15.05 -11.15
C GLN A 4 28.26 14.64 -9.98
N LEU A 5 29.07 13.59 -10.15
CA LEU A 5 30.02 13.17 -9.11
C LEU A 5 31.06 14.26 -8.86
N GLU A 6 31.62 14.82 -9.94
CA GLU A 6 32.58 15.91 -9.88
C GLU A 6 31.98 17.16 -9.24
N SER A 7 30.76 17.54 -9.61
CA SER A 7 30.08 18.70 -9.02
C SER A 7 29.77 18.52 -7.53
N LEU A 8 29.59 17.29 -7.07
CA LEU A 8 29.35 16.93 -5.68
C LEU A 8 30.65 16.65 -4.90
N GLY A 9 31.81 16.76 -5.55
CA GLY A 9 33.11 16.49 -4.93
C GLY A 9 33.33 15.02 -4.57
N ILE A 10 32.58 14.10 -5.18
CA ILE A 10 32.69 12.67 -4.90
C ILE A 10 33.86 12.11 -5.70
N LYS A 11 34.96 11.80 -5.00
CA LYS A 11 36.19 11.24 -5.57
C LYS A 11 36.79 10.25 -4.59
N GLU A 12 37.46 9.21 -5.10
CA GLU A 12 38.18 8.23 -4.28
C GLU A 12 39.20 8.92 -3.36
N ASP A 13 39.23 8.46 -2.11
CA ASP A 13 39.98 8.97 -0.96
C ASP A 13 39.60 10.36 -0.45
N TYR A 14 38.46 10.92 -0.90
CA TYR A 14 37.93 12.17 -0.37
C TYR A 14 36.80 11.93 0.63
N ASN A 15 36.71 12.83 1.61
CA ASN A 15 35.56 12.89 2.52
C ASN A 15 34.40 13.60 1.83
N ILE A 16 33.22 13.01 1.94
CA ILE A 16 31.99 13.55 1.37
C ILE A 16 30.93 13.76 2.45
N LEU A 17 30.03 14.70 2.18
CA LEU A 17 28.81 14.93 2.94
C LEU A 17 27.66 15.10 1.94
N LEU A 18 26.78 14.11 1.87
CA LEU A 18 25.64 14.09 0.97
C LEU A 18 24.36 14.32 1.76
N ASN A 19 23.59 15.34 1.35
CA ASN A 19 22.28 15.65 1.90
C ASN A 19 21.20 15.25 0.88
N PHE A 20 20.36 14.30 1.24
CA PHE A 20 19.27 13.83 0.41
C PHE A 20 17.95 14.53 0.76
N VAL A 21 17.06 14.61 -0.23
CA VAL A 21 15.68 15.04 -0.02
C VAL A 21 15.01 14.07 0.95
N GLY A 22 14.45 14.59 2.05
CA GLY A 22 13.87 13.79 3.14
C GLY A 22 14.70 13.74 4.41
N GLY A 23 15.80 14.49 4.51
CA GLY A 23 16.56 14.66 5.75
C GLY A 23 17.58 13.56 6.04
N LEU A 24 17.85 12.69 5.06
CA LEU A 24 18.92 11.69 5.12
C LEU A 24 20.27 12.35 4.82
N ILE A 25 21.22 12.17 5.72
CA ILE A 25 22.59 12.70 5.62
C ILE A 25 23.55 11.51 5.62
N VAL A 26 24.44 11.46 4.62
CA VAL A 26 25.48 10.43 4.49
C VAL A 26 26.84 11.12 4.49
N SER A 27 27.72 10.74 5.40
CA SER A 27 29.09 11.27 5.47
C SER A 27 30.11 10.16 5.63
N GLY A 28 31.24 10.25 4.94
CA GLY A 28 32.32 9.26 5.06
C GLY A 28 33.42 9.50 4.04
N THR A 29 34.43 8.63 4.03
CA THR A 29 35.54 8.65 3.08
C THR A 29 35.24 7.70 1.93
N VAL A 30 35.22 8.19 0.69
CA VAL A 30 35.01 7.35 -0.50
C VAL A 30 36.21 6.45 -0.70
N LYS A 31 36.01 5.14 -0.75
CA LYS A 31 37.07 4.15 -1.02
C LYS A 31 37.04 3.62 -2.43
N LYS A 32 35.85 3.46 -2.99
CA LYS A 32 35.68 2.90 -4.33
C LYS A 32 34.41 3.42 -4.96
N ILE A 33 34.49 3.76 -6.24
CA ILE A 33 33.31 4.09 -7.05
C ILE A 33 33.17 3.05 -8.16
N LEU A 34 32.09 2.26 -8.14
CA LEU A 34 31.77 1.34 -9.21
C LEU A 34 30.90 2.02 -10.26
N MET A 35 31.39 2.05 -11.49
CA MET A 35 30.74 2.69 -12.63
C MET A 35 30.24 1.64 -13.63
N LEU A 36 29.03 1.84 -14.16
CA LEU A 36 28.46 1.09 -15.28
C LEU A 36 27.87 2.10 -16.27
N ASP A 37 28.24 2.02 -17.55
CA ASP A 37 27.78 2.93 -18.61
C ASP A 37 27.84 4.43 -18.22
N ASN A 38 28.99 4.86 -17.69
CA ASN A 38 29.25 6.22 -17.20
C ASN A 38 28.33 6.71 -16.06
N SER A 39 27.65 5.78 -15.39
CA SER A 39 26.80 6.04 -14.24
C SER A 39 27.35 5.33 -13.00
N PRO A 40 27.47 6.03 -11.85
CA PRO A 40 27.82 5.37 -10.60
C PRO A 40 26.69 4.43 -10.20
N ILE A 41 27.01 3.17 -9.93
CA ILE A 41 26.05 2.17 -9.42
C ILE A 41 26.29 1.82 -7.96
N LEU A 42 27.52 2.03 -7.46
CA LEU A 42 27.88 1.78 -6.06
C LEU A 42 29.00 2.74 -5.64
N ILE A 43 28.90 3.31 -4.44
CA ILE A 43 29.96 4.09 -3.81
C ILE A 43 30.23 3.47 -2.44
N SER A 44 31.42 2.88 -2.27
CA SER A 44 31.86 2.30 -0.99
C SER A 44 32.50 3.38 -0.13
N LEU A 45 32.04 3.51 1.11
CA LEU A 45 32.41 4.53 2.08
C LEU A 45 33.00 3.88 3.34
N GLU A 46 34.18 4.33 3.76
CA GLU A 46 34.76 4.02 5.06
C GLU A 46 34.47 5.14 6.06
N ASN A 47 34.53 4.78 7.35
CA ASN A 47 34.20 5.68 8.46
C ASN A 47 32.83 6.37 8.24
N CYS A 48 31.88 5.62 7.69
CA CYS A 48 30.61 6.17 7.22
C CYS A 48 29.62 6.36 8.36
N THR A 49 28.93 7.49 8.37
CA THR A 49 27.77 7.75 9.21
C THR A 49 26.59 8.06 8.32
N VAL A 50 25.47 7.38 8.56
CA VAL A 50 24.19 7.65 7.90
C VAL A 50 23.19 8.05 8.96
N ARG A 51 22.59 9.23 8.82
CA ARG A 51 21.64 9.80 9.76
C ARG A 51 20.35 10.18 9.06
N LEU A 52 19.21 9.94 9.71
CA LEU A 52 17.91 10.44 9.29
C LEU A 52 17.34 11.27 10.45
N ASN A 53 17.23 12.58 10.26
CA ASN A 53 16.91 13.52 11.35
C ASN A 53 17.89 13.37 12.53
N ASP A 54 17.43 12.89 13.69
CA ASP A 54 18.24 12.67 14.89
C ASP A 54 18.71 11.21 15.06
N ASP A 55 18.24 10.29 14.20
CA ASP A 55 18.51 8.86 14.31
C ASP A 55 19.71 8.41 13.48
N TYR A 56 20.60 7.63 14.09
CA TYR A 56 21.70 6.97 13.40
C TYR A 56 21.21 5.68 12.73
N LEU A 57 21.20 5.68 11.39
CA LEU A 57 20.89 4.49 10.58
C LEU A 57 22.13 3.65 10.28
N TYR A 58 23.32 4.27 10.32
CA TYR A 58 24.60 3.58 10.17
C TYR A 58 25.70 4.32 10.92
N LYS A 59 26.61 3.58 11.55
CA LYS A 59 27.75 4.12 12.30
C LYS A 59 29.08 3.61 11.75
N PRO A 60 30.18 4.38 11.89
CA PRO A 60 31.51 3.99 11.41
C PRO A 60 31.98 2.63 11.93
N GLU A 61 31.62 2.30 13.17
CA GLU A 61 31.98 1.05 13.85
C GLU A 61 31.36 -0.21 13.21
N TRP A 62 30.38 -0.06 12.30
CA TRP A 62 29.75 -1.18 11.59
C TRP A 62 30.50 -1.59 10.33
N GLY A 63 31.54 -0.83 9.95
CA GLY A 63 32.43 -1.15 8.84
C GLY A 63 32.19 -0.30 7.60
N THR A 64 32.52 -0.87 6.44
CA THR A 64 32.36 -0.22 5.13
C THR A 64 30.88 -0.18 4.76
N TYR A 65 30.41 1.00 4.38
CA TYR A 65 29.04 1.23 3.92
C TYR A 65 29.01 1.34 2.40
N ASP A 66 28.15 0.56 1.75
CA ASP A 66 27.95 0.63 0.31
C ASP A 66 26.69 1.43 -0.03
N LEU A 67 26.87 2.61 -0.62
CA LEU A 67 25.79 3.43 -1.14
C LEU A 67 25.41 2.99 -2.55
N ALA A 68 24.30 2.26 -2.68
CA ALA A 68 23.75 1.87 -3.97
C ALA A 68 23.19 3.08 -4.73
N CYS A 69 23.72 3.33 -5.92
CA CYS A 69 23.37 4.47 -6.77
C CYS A 69 22.51 3.99 -7.95
N GLY A 70 21.23 3.71 -7.68
CA GLY A 70 20.26 3.30 -8.71
C GLY A 70 19.37 4.46 -9.17
N SER A 71 19.15 4.59 -10.48
CA SER A 71 18.35 5.69 -11.04
C SER A 71 16.83 5.42 -11.04
N LYS A 72 16.40 4.15 -10.89
CA LYS A 72 14.97 3.81 -10.88
C LYS A 72 14.70 2.46 -10.23
N ILE A 73 14.01 2.47 -9.10
CA ILE A 73 13.35 1.28 -8.58
C ILE A 73 11.98 1.21 -9.27
N VAL A 74 11.82 0.29 -10.23
CA VAL A 74 10.56 0.14 -10.98
C VAL A 74 9.48 -0.52 -10.13
N SER A 75 9.88 -1.44 -9.24
CA SER A 75 9.02 -2.06 -8.23
C SER A 75 9.88 -2.69 -7.12
N VAL A 76 9.33 -2.76 -5.91
CA VAL A 76 9.84 -3.63 -4.84
C VAL A 76 8.80 -4.72 -4.61
N PHE A 77 9.19 -5.98 -4.77
CA PHE A 77 8.33 -7.12 -4.44
C PHE A 77 8.76 -7.66 -3.08
N GLY A 78 7.93 -7.45 -2.05
CA GLY A 78 8.17 -7.90 -0.67
C GLY A 78 7.94 -9.40 -0.47
N GLY A 79 8.47 -10.23 -1.36
CA GLY A 79 8.45 -11.68 -1.21
C GLY A 79 9.46 -12.16 -0.16
N PRO A 80 9.31 -13.39 0.36
CA PRO A 80 10.31 -14.00 1.22
C PRO A 80 11.66 -14.08 0.49
N ALA A 81 12.75 -13.69 1.17
CA ALA A 81 14.11 -13.69 0.62
C ALA A 81 14.58 -15.08 0.14
N ASP A 82 14.04 -16.14 0.73
CA ASP A 82 14.23 -17.52 0.30
C ASP A 82 12.89 -18.20 0.04
N TRP A 83 12.50 -18.23 -1.23
CA TRP A 83 11.24 -18.83 -1.66
C TRP A 83 11.14 -20.33 -1.35
N ARG A 84 12.25 -21.07 -1.46
CA ARG A 84 12.26 -22.53 -1.25
C ARG A 84 12.03 -22.84 0.22
N ASN A 85 12.74 -22.16 1.11
CA ASN A 85 12.57 -22.36 2.54
C ASN A 85 11.21 -21.83 3.04
N TYR A 86 10.72 -20.71 2.52
CA TYR A 86 9.40 -20.19 2.87
C TYR A 86 8.27 -21.19 2.56
N PHE A 87 8.31 -21.83 1.38
CA PHE A 87 7.26 -22.79 1.01
C PHE A 87 7.35 -24.10 1.81
N ASN A 88 8.57 -24.50 2.19
CA ASN A 88 8.82 -25.67 3.03
C ASN A 88 8.55 -25.40 4.52
N TRP A 89 8.58 -24.13 4.94
CA TRP A 89 8.23 -23.70 6.29
C TRP A 89 6.72 -23.65 6.43
N ARG A 90 6.15 -24.74 6.97
CA ARG A 90 4.77 -24.77 7.46
C ARG A 90 4.82 -24.75 8.98
N PRO A 91 4.77 -23.58 9.64
CA PRO A 91 4.57 -23.58 11.07
C PRO A 91 3.25 -24.30 11.34
N THR A 92 3.26 -25.29 12.24
CA THR A 92 2.01 -25.80 12.80
C THR A 92 1.28 -24.61 13.38
N PRO A 93 0.07 -24.27 12.91
CA PRO A 93 -0.63 -23.12 13.41
C PRO A 93 -0.76 -23.31 14.92
N SER A 94 -0.23 -22.36 15.69
CA SER A 94 -0.65 -22.17 17.06
C SER A 94 -2.18 -22.18 17.04
N SER A 95 -2.80 -23.05 17.82
CA SER A 95 -4.26 -23.12 17.92
C SER A 95 -4.90 -21.83 18.43
N LYS A 96 -4.08 -20.83 18.81
CA LYS A 96 -4.49 -19.49 19.16
C LYS A 96 -4.12 -18.54 18.03
N ILE A 97 -5.03 -18.40 17.07
CA ILE A 97 -5.08 -17.23 16.21
C ILE A 97 -5.52 -16.08 17.12
N HIS A 98 -4.63 -15.13 17.40
CA HIS A 98 -5.03 -13.86 18.00
C HIS A 98 -5.75 -13.05 16.93
N GLN A 99 -7.04 -13.31 16.76
CA GLN A 99 -7.89 -12.49 15.91
C GLN A 99 -8.12 -11.20 16.69
N SER A 100 -7.39 -10.14 16.34
CA SER A 100 -7.71 -8.80 16.80
C SER A 100 -9.10 -8.46 16.26
N SER A 101 -10.10 -8.60 17.12
CA SER A 101 -11.44 -8.15 16.83
C SER A 101 -11.42 -6.64 16.82
N ASN A 102 -11.58 -6.05 15.63
CA ASN A 102 -11.89 -4.62 15.52
C ASN A 102 -13.36 -4.33 15.91
N LEU A 103 -14.13 -5.33 16.38
CA LEU A 103 -15.50 -5.11 16.86
C LEU A 103 -15.46 -4.24 18.12
N ASP A 104 -16.02 -3.05 18.00
CA ASP A 104 -16.36 -2.18 19.11
C ASP A 104 -17.87 -1.95 19.11
N LYS A 105 -18.38 -1.22 20.11
CA LYS A 105 -19.82 -0.94 20.19
C LYS A 105 -20.29 -0.04 19.04
N ASP A 106 -19.40 0.77 18.50
CA ASP A 106 -19.73 1.81 17.51
C ASP A 106 -19.86 1.22 16.10
N ASN A 107 -19.14 0.13 15.80
CA ASN A 107 -19.20 -0.57 14.53
C ASN A 107 -19.97 -1.90 14.56
N ALA A 108 -20.51 -2.31 15.71
CA ALA A 108 -21.27 -3.56 15.85
C ALA A 108 -22.47 -3.61 14.88
N GLU A 109 -23.23 -2.53 14.77
CA GLU A 109 -24.38 -2.45 13.89
C GLU A 109 -24.01 -2.51 12.41
N LEU A 110 -22.94 -1.81 12.01
CA LEU A 110 -22.41 -1.84 10.66
C LEU A 110 -21.94 -3.25 10.28
N ASN A 111 -21.24 -3.94 11.20
CA ASN A 111 -20.80 -5.31 10.99
C ASN A 111 -21.96 -6.29 10.79
N GLU A 112 -23.10 -6.09 11.46
CA GLU A 112 -24.30 -6.89 11.19
C GLU A 112 -24.85 -6.63 9.78
N LEU A 113 -24.80 -5.40 9.26
CA LEU A 113 -25.17 -5.12 7.86
C LEU A 113 -24.23 -5.84 6.87
N TYR A 114 -22.92 -5.83 7.13
CA TYR A 114 -21.95 -6.60 6.34
C TYR A 114 -22.24 -8.10 6.36
N LYS A 115 -22.57 -8.63 7.53
CA LYS A 115 -22.90 -10.05 7.70
C LYS A 115 -24.13 -10.45 6.90
N ILE A 116 -25.17 -9.61 6.93
CA ILE A 116 -26.40 -9.78 6.14
C ILE A 116 -26.07 -9.87 4.64
N ILE A 117 -25.31 -8.90 4.09
CA ILE A 117 -24.93 -8.88 2.66
C ILE A 117 -24.06 -10.09 2.28
N LYS A 118 -23.12 -10.47 3.15
CA LYS A 118 -22.25 -11.64 2.94
C LYS A 118 -23.03 -12.96 2.89
N GLU A 119 -24.01 -13.14 3.77
CA GLU A 119 -24.88 -14.31 3.75
C GLU A 119 -25.71 -14.39 2.46
N PHE A 120 -26.10 -13.25 1.89
CA PHE A 120 -26.81 -13.22 0.60
C PHE A 120 -25.94 -13.60 -0.58
N LYS A 121 -24.72 -13.06 -0.65
CA LYS A 121 -23.73 -13.50 -1.66
C LYS A 121 -23.51 -15.01 -1.61
N LYS A 122 -23.43 -15.58 -0.40
CA LYS A 122 -23.22 -17.03 -0.22
C LYS A 122 -24.41 -17.87 -0.68
N ASN A 123 -25.63 -17.40 -0.42
CA ASN A 123 -26.85 -18.18 -0.66
C ASN A 123 -27.47 -17.96 -2.04
N ASN A 124 -26.92 -17.05 -2.85
CA ASN A 124 -27.38 -16.69 -4.20
C ASN A 124 -28.90 -16.40 -4.26
N ARG A 125 -29.43 -15.72 -3.23
CA ARG A 125 -30.85 -15.38 -3.12
C ARG A 125 -31.08 -13.93 -3.54
N PRO A 126 -31.81 -13.67 -4.64
CA PRO A 126 -31.99 -12.30 -5.14
C PRO A 126 -33.11 -11.52 -4.43
N LYS A 127 -33.93 -12.14 -3.58
CA LYS A 127 -35.11 -11.49 -2.96
C LYS A 127 -34.84 -10.92 -1.58
N ILE A 128 -33.90 -10.00 -1.46
CA ILE A 128 -33.87 -9.10 -0.31
C ILE A 128 -34.15 -7.70 -0.80
N ASP A 129 -34.98 -7.01 -0.02
CA ASP A 129 -35.12 -5.58 -0.16
C ASP A 129 -33.82 -4.93 0.34
N TYR A 130 -32.95 -4.54 -0.59
CA TYR A 130 -31.70 -3.85 -0.30
C TYR A 130 -31.93 -2.38 0.07
N ILE A 131 -33.13 -1.86 -0.19
CA ILE A 131 -33.47 -0.45 0.02
C ILE A 131 -33.37 -0.06 1.50
N PRO A 132 -33.92 -0.82 2.47
CA PRO A 132 -33.72 -0.56 3.89
C PRO A 132 -32.25 -0.54 4.32
N VAL A 133 -31.42 -1.41 3.74
CA VAL A 133 -29.99 -1.49 4.07
C VAL A 133 -29.25 -0.27 3.53
N LEU A 134 -29.54 0.12 2.29
CA LEU A 134 -28.98 1.31 1.65
C LEU A 134 -29.40 2.60 2.38
N ASN A 135 -30.68 2.73 2.76
CA ASN A 135 -31.14 3.88 3.53
C ASN A 135 -30.42 3.96 4.88
N LYS A 136 -30.28 2.83 5.59
CA LYS A 136 -29.54 2.79 6.87
C LYS A 136 -28.07 3.17 6.70
N LEU A 137 -27.45 2.78 5.59
CA LEU A 137 -26.08 3.16 5.23
C LEU A 137 -25.95 4.65 4.96
N TYR A 138 -26.81 5.22 4.12
CA TYR A 138 -26.76 6.63 3.78
C TYR A 138 -26.97 7.54 5.01
N ASP A 139 -27.87 7.13 5.92
CA ASP A 139 -28.21 7.93 7.10
C ASP A 139 -27.16 7.80 8.21
N ASN A 140 -26.66 6.59 8.48
CA ASN A 140 -25.84 6.33 9.67
C ASN A 140 -24.35 6.11 9.37
N TYR A 141 -24.01 5.71 8.13
CA TYR A 141 -22.65 5.33 7.73
C TYR A 141 -22.25 5.92 6.37
N PRO A 142 -22.32 7.26 6.19
CA PRO A 142 -22.08 7.89 4.89
C PRO A 142 -20.66 7.67 4.35
N GLU A 143 -19.69 7.39 5.23
CA GLU A 143 -18.29 7.12 4.87
C GLU A 143 -18.01 5.67 4.45
N ASP A 144 -18.98 4.76 4.62
CA ASP A 144 -18.81 3.34 4.29
C ASP A 144 -19.13 3.06 2.82
N TRP A 145 -18.16 3.36 1.96
CA TRP A 145 -18.25 3.08 0.53
C TRP A 145 -18.14 1.59 0.18
N LEU A 146 -17.56 0.79 1.07
CA LEU A 146 -17.26 -0.62 0.79
C LEU A 146 -18.53 -1.46 0.84
N LEU A 147 -19.42 -1.27 1.80
CA LEU A 147 -20.69 -1.98 1.80
C LEU A 147 -21.57 -1.56 0.62
N CYS A 148 -21.53 -0.27 0.24
CA CYS A 148 -22.16 0.23 -0.97
C CYS A 148 -21.66 -0.48 -2.24
N ILE A 149 -20.35 -0.73 -2.37
CA ILE A 149 -19.81 -1.45 -3.54
C ILE A 149 -20.22 -2.93 -3.55
N GLU A 150 -20.29 -3.57 -2.37
CA GLU A 150 -20.74 -4.96 -2.26
C GLU A 150 -22.21 -5.12 -2.67
N ILE A 151 -23.06 -4.17 -2.27
CA ILE A 151 -24.47 -4.13 -2.68
C ILE A 151 -24.57 -3.88 -4.18
N TYR A 152 -23.80 -2.93 -4.71
CA TYR A 152 -23.77 -2.62 -6.15
C TYR A 152 -23.45 -3.86 -7.00
N GLU A 153 -22.46 -4.66 -6.60
CA GLU A 153 -22.10 -5.92 -7.27
C GLU A 153 -23.27 -6.92 -7.34
N ILE A 154 -24.11 -6.95 -6.29
CA ILE A 154 -25.24 -7.87 -6.22
C ILE A 154 -26.39 -7.40 -7.12
N ILE A 155 -26.72 -6.11 -7.05
CA ILE A 155 -27.92 -5.57 -7.71
C ILE A 155 -27.71 -5.23 -9.19
N ILE A 156 -26.47 -5.07 -9.67
CA ILE A 156 -26.19 -4.61 -11.05
C ILE A 156 -26.81 -5.49 -12.14
N LYS A 157 -27.07 -6.77 -11.84
CA LYS A 157 -27.68 -7.73 -12.78
C LYS A 157 -29.20 -7.81 -12.66
N ASP A 158 -29.81 -7.06 -11.74
CA ASP A 158 -31.25 -7.05 -11.51
C ASP A 158 -31.93 -5.92 -12.32
N PRO A 159 -32.73 -6.25 -13.34
CA PRO A 159 -33.39 -5.24 -14.17
C PRO A 159 -34.45 -4.42 -13.41
N ASP A 160 -35.01 -4.96 -12.33
CA ASP A 160 -36.09 -4.30 -11.57
C ASP A 160 -35.56 -3.15 -10.69
N LEU A 161 -34.24 -3.04 -10.50
CA LEU A 161 -33.56 -2.08 -9.62
C LEU A 161 -32.78 -1.00 -10.40
N THR A 162 -33.18 -0.71 -11.63
CA THR A 162 -32.43 0.19 -12.53
C THR A 162 -32.19 1.57 -11.92
N ASP A 163 -33.19 2.15 -11.26
CA ASP A 163 -33.07 3.48 -10.64
C ASP A 163 -32.11 3.46 -9.44
N GLU A 164 -32.17 2.43 -8.60
CA GLU A 164 -31.28 2.22 -7.46
C GLU A 164 -29.83 2.02 -7.90
N ILE A 165 -29.60 1.24 -8.97
CA ILE A 165 -28.27 1.02 -9.55
C ILE A 165 -27.66 2.36 -9.99
N ILE A 166 -28.43 3.22 -10.66
CA ILE A 166 -27.98 4.54 -11.10
C ILE A 166 -27.66 5.42 -9.89
N ASN A 167 -28.56 5.47 -8.90
CA ASN A 167 -28.38 6.29 -7.70
C ASN A 167 -27.15 5.86 -6.88
N LEU A 168 -26.99 4.56 -6.66
CA LEU A 168 -25.86 3.99 -5.92
C LEU A 168 -24.53 4.23 -6.65
N ARG A 169 -24.52 4.10 -7.98
CA ARG A 169 -23.35 4.43 -8.80
C ARG A 169 -22.99 5.92 -8.72
N GLN A 170 -23.97 6.81 -8.73
CA GLN A 170 -23.73 8.25 -8.55
C GLN A 170 -23.19 8.55 -7.15
N TYR A 171 -23.73 7.89 -6.12
CA TYR A 171 -23.25 8.00 -4.74
C TYR A 171 -21.77 7.62 -4.63
N LEU A 172 -21.39 6.44 -5.16
CA LEU A 172 -20.01 5.97 -5.17
C LEU A 172 -19.07 6.91 -5.94
N ASN A 173 -19.52 7.48 -7.06
CA ASN A 173 -18.74 8.48 -7.80
C ASN A 173 -18.56 9.79 -7.04
N LYS A 174 -19.59 10.25 -6.32
CA LYS A 174 -19.51 11.44 -5.47
C LYS A 174 -18.52 11.20 -4.32
N PHE A 175 -18.58 10.03 -3.70
CA PHE A 175 -17.67 9.64 -2.64
C PHE A 175 -16.21 9.58 -3.13
N ALA A 176 -15.97 8.94 -4.28
CA ALA A 176 -14.65 8.78 -4.88
C ALA A 176 -13.97 10.14 -5.17
N LYS A 177 -14.71 11.15 -5.62
CA LYS A 177 -14.13 12.49 -5.94
C LYS A 177 -13.53 13.21 -4.74
N ASN A 178 -14.03 12.92 -3.53
CA ASN A 178 -13.65 13.64 -2.32
C ASN A 178 -12.66 12.86 -1.45
N ASN A 179 -12.17 11.71 -1.92
CA ASN A 179 -11.40 10.78 -1.09
C ASN A 179 -10.12 10.30 -1.79
N LYS A 180 -9.10 9.99 -0.98
CA LYS A 180 -7.84 9.33 -1.43
C LYS A 180 -8.08 7.95 -2.05
N LEU A 181 -9.28 7.40 -1.89
CA LEU A 181 -9.70 6.08 -2.38
C LEU A 181 -10.29 6.12 -3.80
N SER A 182 -10.24 7.26 -4.51
CA SER A 182 -10.78 7.43 -5.87
C SER A 182 -10.41 6.28 -6.81
N ASP A 183 -9.13 5.93 -6.87
CA ASP A 183 -8.59 4.96 -7.81
C ASP A 183 -8.99 3.52 -7.44
N THR A 184 -9.19 3.25 -6.16
CA THR A 184 -9.62 1.94 -5.67
C THR A 184 -11.10 1.72 -5.98
N ILE A 185 -11.95 2.73 -5.69
CA ILE A 185 -13.38 2.68 -5.98
C ILE A 185 -13.63 2.60 -7.47
N GLY A 186 -12.93 3.43 -8.27
CA GLY A 186 -13.04 3.41 -9.73
C GLY A 186 -12.68 2.05 -10.33
N ARG A 187 -11.58 1.45 -9.89
CA ARG A 187 -11.19 0.09 -10.33
C ARG A 187 -12.23 -0.97 -9.92
N GLY A 188 -12.78 -0.87 -8.71
CA GLY A 188 -13.83 -1.78 -8.24
C GLY A 188 -15.06 -1.72 -9.14
N LEU A 189 -15.55 -0.52 -9.44
CA LEU A 189 -16.69 -0.30 -10.35
C LEU A 189 -16.41 -0.88 -11.74
N GLU A 190 -15.23 -0.61 -12.32
CA GLU A 190 -14.88 -1.15 -13.63
C GLU A 190 -14.86 -2.69 -13.67
N ILE A 191 -14.40 -3.35 -12.61
CA ILE A 191 -14.37 -4.81 -12.54
C ILE A 191 -15.79 -5.36 -12.50
N ILE A 192 -16.65 -4.76 -11.66
CA ILE A 192 -18.04 -5.19 -11.50
C ILE A 192 -18.80 -5.00 -12.83
N GLU A 193 -18.66 -3.86 -13.49
CA GLU A 193 -19.34 -3.55 -14.76
C GLU A 193 -18.85 -4.42 -15.93
N LYS A 194 -17.64 -4.99 -15.85
CA LYS A 194 -17.08 -5.91 -16.86
C LYS A 194 -17.48 -7.38 -16.65
N THR A 195 -18.11 -7.73 -15.52
CA THR A 195 -18.37 -9.13 -15.09
C THR A 195 -19.83 -9.54 -15.24
#